data_AF-A0A6A4HWJ6-F1
#
_entry.id   AF-A0A6A4HWJ6-F1
#
_cell.length_a   1.000
_cell.length_b   1.000
_cell.length_c   1.000
_cell.angle_alpha   90.00
_cell.angle_beta   90.00
_cell.angle_gamma   90.00
#
_symmetry.space_group_name_H-M   'P 1'
#
loop_
_entity.id
_entity.type
_entity.pdbx_description
1 polymer ?
#
loop_
_entity_poly.entity_id
_entity_poly.type
_entity_poly.pdbx_seq_one_letter_code
_entity_poly.pdbx_strand_id
1 'polypeptide(L)'
;MIFTTGLDPANPSGNGTHTSSTAGDSFKFQFAGSSISVNGIQPWQTSGNMTVAFSVDDEPTTTQTFPRGNHVSYVTTTTNYAFFEDDSLSSGNHTLTVNIIEVNGNSSMIVDCLTYIPSFSTLASKPHFTNSGSSSTVLSTSTASSAAKLLFLLLFPLRTDQTIQRLL
;
A
#
# COMPACT_ATOMS: atom_id res chain seq x y z
N MET A 1 1.31 1.58 16.00
CA MET A 1 0.91 1.90 14.62
C MET A 1 -0.24 2.90 14.70
N ILE A 2 0.00 4.16 14.35
CA ILE A 2 -1.05 5.20 14.29
C ILE A 2 -0.99 5.80 12.90
N PHE A 3 -1.83 5.32 12.01
CA PHE A 3 -2.18 6.03 10.79
C PHE A 3 -3.32 6.98 11.16
N THR A 4 -3.10 8.29 11.05
CA THR A 4 -4.14 9.28 11.30
C THR A 4 -5.03 9.42 10.06
N THR A 5 -6.34 9.18 10.21
CA THR A 5 -7.32 9.49 9.16
C THR A 5 -7.52 11.00 9.11
N GLY A 6 -6.94 11.68 8.12
CA GLY A 6 -7.18 13.11 7.89
C GLY A 6 -8.52 13.33 7.21
N LEU A 7 -9.34 14.24 7.74
CA LEU A 7 -10.48 14.82 7.02
C LEU A 7 -9.95 15.89 6.06
N ASP A 8 -9.53 15.50 4.86
CA ASP A 8 -9.21 16.43 3.76
C ASP A 8 -10.32 16.33 2.69
N PRO A 9 -10.93 17.45 2.25
CA PRO A 9 -11.90 17.46 1.14
C PRO A 9 -11.38 16.91 -0.20
N ALA A 10 -10.09 16.55 -0.30
CA ALA A 10 -9.51 15.84 -1.43
C ALA A 10 -9.68 14.31 -1.40
N ASN A 11 -10.60 13.75 -0.60
CA ASN A 11 -10.83 12.30 -0.41
C ASN A 11 -10.77 11.49 -1.72
N PRO A 12 -9.66 10.79 -2.02
CA PRO A 12 -9.74 9.64 -2.89
C PRO A 12 -10.28 8.48 -2.06
N SER A 13 -11.27 7.78 -2.61
CA SER A 13 -11.63 6.42 -2.16
C SER A 13 -12.12 6.29 -0.69
N GLY A 14 -13.02 7.17 -0.22
CA GLY A 14 -13.94 6.84 0.88
C GLY A 14 -13.30 6.37 2.21
N ASN A 15 -12.38 7.15 2.77
CA ASN A 15 -11.68 6.87 4.04
C ASN A 15 -10.61 5.75 3.97
N GLY A 16 -10.23 5.32 2.76
CA GLY A 16 -9.19 4.31 2.52
C GLY A 16 -7.76 4.84 2.41
N THR A 17 -7.55 6.16 2.51
CA THR A 17 -6.22 6.76 2.43
C THR A 17 -5.46 6.62 3.75
N HIS A 18 -4.25 6.07 3.68
CA HIS A 18 -3.34 5.89 4.80
C HIS A 18 -2.10 6.76 4.63
N THR A 19 -1.72 7.48 5.68
CA THR A 19 -0.56 8.38 5.65
C THR A 19 0.42 8.09 6.78
N SER A 20 1.71 7.97 6.48
CA SER A 20 2.77 7.99 7.49
C SER A 20 3.95 8.88 7.07
N SER A 21 4.54 9.54 8.06
CA SER A 21 5.75 10.35 7.97
C SER A 21 6.84 9.87 8.93
N THR A 22 6.76 8.61 9.38
CA THR A 22 7.67 8.06 10.40
C THR A 22 8.55 6.96 9.80
N ALA A 23 9.87 7.14 9.88
CA ALA A 23 10.81 6.08 9.54
C ALA A 23 10.64 4.88 10.49
N GLY A 24 10.67 3.67 9.94
CA GLY A 24 10.38 2.42 10.63
C GLY A 24 8.92 1.97 10.56
N ASP A 25 7.99 2.84 10.13
CA ASP A 25 6.63 2.40 9.86
C ASP A 25 6.58 1.46 8.66
N SER A 26 5.70 0.46 8.77
CA SER A 26 5.58 -0.60 7.77
C SER A 26 4.17 -1.15 7.70
N PHE A 27 3.84 -1.78 6.56
CA PHE A 27 2.68 -2.64 6.46
C PHE A 27 2.98 -3.88 5.61
N LYS A 28 2.17 -4.92 5.80
CA LYS A 28 2.16 -6.12 4.96
C LYS A 28 0.81 -6.29 4.31
N PHE A 29 0.80 -6.69 3.05
CA PHE A 29 -0.42 -6.98 2.29
C PHE A 29 -0.28 -8.32 1.58
N GLN A 30 -1.16 -9.25 1.92
CA GLN A 30 -1.22 -10.57 1.29
C GLN A 30 -2.23 -10.55 0.16
N PHE A 31 -1.83 -11.06 -1.01
CA PHE A 31 -2.68 -11.11 -2.19
C PHE A 31 -2.46 -12.40 -2.98
N ALA A 32 -3.46 -12.78 -3.77
CA ALA A 32 -3.37 -13.91 -4.69
C ALA A 32 -3.44 -13.36 -6.11
N GLY A 33 -2.30 -13.24 -6.78
CA GLY A 33 -2.20 -12.55 -8.07
C GLY A 33 -0.94 -12.84 -8.86
N SER A 34 -0.77 -12.10 -9.95
CA SER A 34 0.41 -12.12 -10.82
C SER A 34 1.00 -10.72 -11.06
N SER A 35 0.49 -9.72 -10.36
CA SER A 35 1.02 -8.35 -10.37
C SER A 35 0.64 -7.64 -9.08
N ILE A 36 1.27 -6.52 -8.74
CA ILE A 36 0.86 -5.64 -7.64
C ILE A 36 1.28 -4.20 -7.97
N SER A 37 0.46 -3.23 -7.59
CA SER A 37 0.77 -1.80 -7.71
C SER A 37 0.28 -1.05 -6.47
N VAL A 38 1.17 -0.26 -5.86
CA VAL A 38 0.91 0.58 -4.68
C VAL A 38 0.69 2.01 -5.18
N ASN A 39 -0.55 2.49 -5.05
CA ASN A 39 -0.95 3.78 -5.60
C ASN A 39 -1.39 4.72 -4.48
N GLY A 40 -1.15 6.02 -4.68
CA GLY A 40 -1.60 7.00 -3.71
C GLY A 40 -1.42 8.44 -4.16
N ILE A 41 -1.10 9.32 -3.20
CA ILE A 41 -0.97 10.75 -3.44
C ILE A 41 0.49 11.15 -3.26
N GLN A 42 1.10 11.72 -4.30
CA GLN A 42 2.43 12.28 -4.21
C GLN A 42 2.36 13.80 -4.04
N PRO A 43 2.68 14.34 -2.84
CA PRO A 43 2.74 15.77 -2.62
C PRO A 43 4.08 16.34 -3.11
N TRP A 44 4.03 17.22 -4.11
CA TRP A 44 5.23 17.77 -4.75
C TRP A 44 5.81 18.99 -4.02
N GLN A 45 5.00 19.66 -3.19
CA GLN A 45 5.38 20.87 -2.45
C GLN A 45 5.88 20.56 -1.03
N THR A 46 6.59 19.44 -0.86
CA THR A 46 7.20 19.06 0.42
C THR A 46 8.63 19.61 0.53
N SER A 47 9.06 19.95 1.75
CA SER A 47 10.42 20.45 2.03
C SER A 47 11.43 19.31 2.26
N GLY A 48 11.03 18.07 1.97
CA GLY A 48 11.69 16.85 2.41
C GLY A 48 11.92 15.81 1.32
N ASN A 49 12.43 14.65 1.74
CA ASN A 49 12.45 13.44 0.93
C ASN A 49 12.04 12.23 1.79
N MET A 50 11.61 11.18 1.13
CA MET A 50 11.25 9.92 1.78
C MET A 50 11.85 8.76 1.02
N THR A 51 12.42 7.81 1.74
CA THR A 51 12.90 6.54 1.19
C THR A 51 12.01 5.41 1.67
N VAL A 52 11.43 4.66 0.72
CA VAL A 52 10.57 3.51 0.98
C VAL A 52 11.17 2.27 0.34
N ALA A 53 11.07 1.13 1.03
CA ALA A 53 11.57 -0.14 0.56
C ALA A 53 10.40 -1.13 0.40
N PHE A 54 10.29 -1.71 -0.79
CA PHE A 54 9.23 -2.64 -1.20
C PHE A 54 9.84 -4.03 -1.43
N SER A 55 9.25 -5.06 -0.85
CA SER A 55 9.65 -6.45 -1.05
C SER A 55 8.41 -7.31 -1.25
N VAL A 56 8.46 -8.24 -2.21
CA VAL A 56 7.44 -9.27 -2.40
C VAL A 56 8.04 -10.60 -1.99
N ASP A 57 7.36 -11.36 -1.15
CA ASP A 57 7.78 -12.70 -0.68
C ASP A 57 9.15 -12.76 0.01
N ASP A 58 9.49 -11.68 0.71
CA ASP A 58 10.79 -11.52 1.40
C ASP A 58 12.00 -11.57 0.44
N GLU A 59 11.78 -11.42 -0.87
CA GLU A 59 12.83 -11.22 -1.89
C GLU A 59 13.54 -9.87 -1.71
N PRO A 60 14.73 -9.68 -2.32
CA PRO A 60 15.52 -8.46 -2.19
C PRO A 60 14.69 -7.20 -2.41
N THR A 61 14.86 -6.25 -1.51
CA THR A 61 14.00 -5.07 -1.45
C THR A 61 14.36 -4.06 -2.54
N THR A 62 13.34 -3.57 -3.25
CA THR A 62 13.48 -2.41 -4.14
C THR A 62 13.31 -1.14 -3.30
N THR A 63 14.37 -0.35 -3.18
CA THR A 63 14.35 0.93 -2.47
C THR A 63 14.11 2.07 -3.45
N GLN A 64 13.15 2.94 -3.13
CA GLN A 64 12.85 4.14 -3.90
C GLN A 64 12.89 5.35 -2.99
N THR A 65 13.66 6.36 -3.39
CA THR A 65 13.66 7.67 -2.76
C THR A 65 12.77 8.59 -3.58
N PHE A 66 11.76 9.15 -2.92
CA PHE A 66 10.84 10.13 -3.48
C PHE A 66 11.35 11.52 -3.07
N PRO A 67 12.05 12.23 -3.98
CA PRO A 67 12.64 13.51 -3.67
C PRO A 67 11.57 14.61 -3.60
N ARG A 68 11.94 15.74 -3.01
CA ARG A 68 11.31 17.02 -3.32
C ARG A 68 11.30 17.21 -4.83
N GLY A 69 10.11 17.29 -5.41
CA GLY A 69 9.97 17.67 -6.80
C GLY A 69 10.44 19.12 -6.97
N ASN A 70 11.49 19.37 -7.77
CA ASN A 70 11.75 20.70 -8.33
C ASN A 70 10.71 21.01 -9.44
N HIS A 71 9.44 20.71 -9.21
CA HIS A 71 8.38 20.92 -10.18
C HIS A 71 8.08 22.42 -10.26
N VAL A 72 8.27 22.98 -11.45
CA VAL A 72 7.93 24.36 -11.78
C VAL A 72 6.41 24.46 -11.90
N SER A 73 5.80 25.20 -10.96
CA SER A 73 4.46 25.80 -10.95
C SER A 73 3.21 24.95 -11.26
N TYR A 74 2.19 25.13 -10.40
CA TYR A 74 0.78 24.71 -10.45
C TYR A 74 0.39 23.29 -10.00
N VAL A 75 1.23 22.26 -10.15
CA VAL A 75 0.88 20.92 -9.65
C VAL A 75 1.39 20.73 -8.22
N THR A 76 0.47 20.77 -7.26
CA THR A 76 0.79 20.59 -5.83
C THR A 76 0.78 19.12 -5.41
N THR A 77 -0.04 18.31 -6.06
CA THR A 77 -0.26 16.89 -5.76
C THR A 77 -0.55 16.09 -7.02
N THR A 78 -0.07 14.85 -7.10
CA THR A 78 -0.52 13.86 -8.10
C THR A 78 -1.25 12.73 -7.37
N THR A 79 -2.51 12.49 -7.73
CA THR A 79 -3.28 11.33 -7.27
C THR A 79 -3.05 10.13 -8.18
N ASN A 80 -3.31 8.92 -7.67
CA ASN A 80 -2.98 7.65 -8.35
C ASN A 80 -1.51 7.56 -8.76
N TYR A 81 -0.61 8.17 -7.98
CA TYR A 81 0.82 8.05 -8.19
C TYR A 81 1.25 6.63 -7.83
N ALA A 82 1.84 5.91 -8.79
CA ALA A 82 2.36 4.57 -8.59
C ALA A 82 3.70 4.65 -7.84
N PHE A 83 3.67 4.38 -6.54
CA PHE A 83 4.87 4.32 -5.71
C PHE A 83 5.68 3.05 -5.97
N PHE A 84 5.04 1.96 -6.39
CA PHE A 84 5.68 0.68 -6.68
C PHE A 84 4.80 -0.13 -7.61
N GLU A 85 5.40 -0.82 -8.57
CA GLU A 85 4.74 -1.78 -9.45
C GLU A 85 5.62 -3.01 -9.66
N ASP A 86 5.00 -4.18 -9.68
CA ASP A 86 5.57 -5.42 -10.17
C ASP A 86 4.51 -6.14 -11.02
N ASP A 87 4.77 -6.30 -12.31
CA ASP A 87 3.88 -6.95 -13.28
C ASP A 87 4.36 -8.33 -13.71
N SER A 88 5.41 -8.84 -13.07
CA SER A 88 6.17 -10.02 -13.49
C SER A 88 6.12 -11.18 -12.50
N LEU A 89 5.20 -11.12 -11.53
CA LEU A 89 5.04 -12.15 -10.51
C LEU A 89 4.45 -13.44 -11.10
N SER A 90 4.95 -14.59 -10.65
CA SER A 90 4.31 -15.87 -10.92
C SER A 90 2.89 -15.88 -10.37
N SER A 91 1.91 -16.41 -11.10
CA SER A 91 0.54 -16.54 -10.56
C SER A 91 0.53 -17.34 -9.26
N GLY A 92 0.11 -16.72 -8.14
CA GLY A 92 0.17 -17.39 -6.84
C GLY A 92 -0.25 -16.51 -5.69
N ASN A 93 0.07 -16.96 -4.47
CA ASN A 93 -0.08 -16.17 -3.25
C ASN A 93 1.23 -15.43 -2.97
N HIS A 94 1.10 -14.17 -2.62
CA HIS A 94 2.23 -13.27 -2.39
C HIS A 94 2.01 -12.42 -1.15
N THR A 95 3.11 -11.97 -0.55
CA THR A 95 3.12 -10.96 0.52
C THR A 95 3.96 -9.76 0.10
N LEU A 96 3.31 -8.63 -0.14
CA LEU A 96 4.00 -7.34 -0.23
C LEU A 96 4.32 -6.83 1.18
N THR A 97 5.58 -6.49 1.42
CA THR A 97 6.05 -5.75 2.59
C THR A 97 6.52 -4.37 2.14
N VAL A 98 6.02 -3.33 2.80
CA VAL A 98 6.40 -1.93 2.55
C VAL A 98 6.96 -1.34 3.83
N ASN A 99 8.16 -0.76 3.77
CA ASN A 99 8.86 -0.17 4.91
C ASN A 99 9.30 1.25 4.57
N ILE A 100 8.97 2.22 5.42
CA ILE A 100 9.53 3.56 5.33
C ILE A 100 10.91 3.53 5.99
N ILE A 101 11.97 3.69 5.22
CA ILE A 101 13.35 3.58 5.70
C ILE A 101 13.82 4.91 6.28
N GLU A 102 13.48 6.01 5.61
CA GLU A 102 13.97 7.34 5.95
C GLU A 102 12.92 8.38 5.62
N VAL A 103 12.79 9.38 6.50
CA VAL A 103 11.98 10.57 6.28
C VAL A 103 12.79 11.78 6.68
N ASN A 104 13.06 12.66 5.72
CA ASN A 104 13.71 13.94 5.97
C ASN A 104 12.73 15.06 5.69
N GLY A 105 12.68 16.08 6.55
CA GLY A 105 11.80 17.23 6.38
C GLY A 105 10.31 16.88 6.49
N ASN A 106 9.46 17.63 5.82
CA ASN A 106 8.01 17.43 5.83
C ASN A 106 7.56 16.55 4.65
N SER A 107 7.89 15.26 4.68
CA SER A 107 7.49 14.28 3.67
C SER A 107 6.68 13.15 4.30
N SER A 108 5.70 12.64 3.54
CA SER A 108 4.82 11.55 3.97
C SER A 108 4.56 10.59 2.81
N MET A 109 4.43 9.30 3.11
CA MET A 109 3.87 8.31 2.20
C MET A 109 2.36 8.39 2.36
N ILE A 110 1.64 8.64 1.28
CA ILE A 110 0.17 8.68 1.27
C ILE A 110 -0.30 7.58 0.33
N VAL A 111 -0.72 6.44 0.86
CA VAL A 111 -1.24 5.29 0.10
C VAL A 111 -2.76 5.38 0.04
N ASP A 112 -3.34 5.22 -1.14
CA ASP A 112 -4.78 5.23 -1.33
C ASP A 112 -5.33 3.84 -1.67
N CYS A 113 -4.68 3.14 -2.61
CA CYS A 113 -5.14 1.82 -3.02
C CYS A 113 -3.99 0.90 -3.44
N LEU A 114 -4.27 -0.40 -3.33
CA LEU A 114 -3.45 -1.45 -3.92
C LEU A 114 -4.26 -2.15 -5.01
N THR A 115 -3.64 -2.38 -6.16
CA THR A 115 -4.26 -3.09 -7.28
C THR A 115 -3.40 -4.28 -7.68
N TYR A 116 -4.04 -5.39 -8.04
CA TYR A 116 -3.36 -6.58 -8.56
C TYR A 116 -4.22 -7.29 -9.61
N ILE A 117 -3.57 -8.08 -10.47
CA ILE A 117 -4.24 -9.04 -11.34
C ILE A 117 -4.44 -10.32 -10.53
N PRO A 118 -5.68 -10.77 -10.27
CA PRO A 118 -5.96 -11.92 -9.42
C PRO A 118 -5.59 -13.24 -10.10
N SER A 119 -5.12 -14.21 -9.30
CA SER A 119 -4.84 -15.59 -9.73
C SER A 119 -6.04 -16.54 -9.51
N PHE A 120 -7.21 -15.96 -9.21
CA PHE A 120 -8.47 -16.66 -8.98
C PHE A 120 -9.57 -16.06 -9.86
N SER A 121 -10.55 -16.88 -10.24
CA SER A 121 -11.58 -16.50 -11.22
C SER A 121 -12.82 -15.83 -10.61
N THR A 122 -13.05 -15.93 -9.30
CA THR A 122 -14.24 -15.36 -8.64
C THR A 122 -13.91 -14.82 -7.26
N LEU A 123 -14.65 -13.82 -6.78
CA LEU A 123 -14.46 -13.31 -5.42
C LEU A 123 -14.69 -14.39 -4.34
N ALA A 124 -15.59 -15.34 -4.60
CA ALA A 124 -15.84 -16.46 -3.69
C ALA A 124 -14.65 -17.43 -3.59
N SER A 125 -13.79 -17.47 -4.61
CA SER A 125 -12.55 -18.28 -4.61
C SER A 125 -11.31 -17.47 -4.19
N LYS A 126 -11.47 -16.22 -3.73
CA LYS A 126 -10.36 -15.45 -3.18
C LYS A 126 -9.80 -16.17 -1.93
N PRO A 127 -8.48 -16.43 -1.85
CA PRO A 127 -7.89 -17.04 -0.67
C PRO A 127 -8.11 -16.19 0.59
N HIS A 128 -8.45 -16.86 1.69
CA HIS A 128 -8.47 -16.26 3.01
C HIS A 128 -7.09 -16.36 3.65
N PHE A 129 -6.37 -15.23 3.67
CA PHE A 129 -5.12 -15.12 4.40
C PHE A 129 -5.42 -14.99 5.90
N THR A 130 -5.12 -16.03 6.67
CA THR A 130 -5.13 -15.93 8.13
C THR A 130 -3.77 -15.39 8.57
N ASN A 131 -3.73 -14.47 9.54
CA ASN A 131 -2.49 -14.05 10.18
C ASN A 131 -1.96 -15.20 11.06
N SER A 132 -1.44 -16.25 10.44
CA SER A 132 -0.74 -17.33 11.12
C SER A 132 0.74 -17.21 10.80
N GLY A 133 1.54 -16.86 11.81
CA GLY A 133 2.96 -17.10 11.75
C GLY A 133 3.22 -18.59 11.44
N SER A 134 4.13 -18.83 10.50
CA SER A 134 4.73 -20.11 10.15
C SER A 134 3.87 -21.13 9.37
N SER A 135 4.32 -21.38 8.14
CA SER A 135 4.28 -22.61 7.33
C SER A 135 3.01 -23.46 7.26
N SER A 136 2.47 -23.62 6.06
CA SER A 136 2.69 -24.85 5.27
C SER A 136 2.04 -24.78 3.89
N THR A 137 2.73 -25.40 2.95
CA THR A 137 2.46 -25.56 1.52
C THR A 137 1.09 -26.19 1.25
N VAL A 138 0.30 -25.59 0.37
CA VAL A 138 -0.75 -26.30 -0.36
C VAL A 138 -0.74 -25.86 -1.83
N LEU A 139 -0.35 -26.80 -2.69
CA LEU A 139 -0.51 -26.69 -4.14
C LEU A 139 -1.99 -26.65 -4.49
N SER A 140 -2.36 -25.69 -5.33
CA SER A 140 -3.63 -25.72 -6.06
C SER A 140 -3.37 -25.40 -7.53
N THR A 141 -3.58 -26.40 -8.37
CA THR A 141 -3.70 -26.27 -9.83
C THR A 141 -5.02 -25.59 -10.19
N SER A 142 -4.99 -24.51 -10.97
CA SER A 142 -6.12 -24.20 -11.85
C SER A 142 -5.75 -23.29 -13.03
N THR A 143 -6.32 -23.69 -14.16
CA THR A 143 -6.32 -23.13 -15.52
C THR A 143 -6.71 -21.66 -15.61
N ALA A 144 -6.01 -20.95 -16.50
CA ALA A 144 -6.18 -19.53 -16.78
C ALA A 144 -7.54 -19.17 -17.41
N SER A 145 -8.13 -18.06 -16.97
CA SER A 145 -9.14 -17.33 -17.73
C SER A 145 -9.23 -15.86 -17.30
N SER A 146 -9.11 -14.98 -18.30
CA SER A 146 -9.32 -13.52 -18.38
C SER A 146 -9.02 -12.63 -17.16
N ALA A 147 -7.96 -11.84 -17.29
CA ALA A 147 -7.50 -10.85 -16.31
C ALA A 147 -8.44 -9.65 -16.17
N ALA A 148 -8.97 -9.43 -14.97
CA ALA A 148 -9.54 -8.16 -14.55
C ALA A 148 -8.72 -7.63 -13.36
N LYS A 149 -8.18 -6.41 -13.45
CA LYS A 149 -7.50 -5.76 -12.31
C LYS A 149 -8.53 -5.56 -11.19
N LEU A 150 -8.20 -6.05 -9.99
CA LEU A 150 -9.06 -5.89 -8.81
C LEU A 150 -8.55 -4.71 -7.98
N LEU A 151 -9.43 -3.74 -7.72
CA LEU A 151 -9.14 -2.57 -6.88
C LEU A 151 -9.49 -2.90 -5.43
N PHE A 152 -8.50 -2.96 -4.56
CA PHE A 152 -8.73 -3.03 -3.11
C PHE A 152 -8.59 -1.64 -2.51
N LEU A 153 -9.70 -1.13 -1.97
CA LEU A 153 -9.66 -0.05 -0.98
C LEU A 153 -9.20 -0.65 0.34
N LEU A 154 -8.22 -0.04 0.99
CA LEU A 154 -7.78 -0.44 2.32
C LEU A 154 -8.88 -0.08 3.34
N LEU A 155 -9.81 -1.01 3.56
CA LEU A 155 -10.81 -0.94 4.62
C LEU A 155 -10.34 -1.83 5.77
N PHE A 156 -9.62 -1.26 6.75
CA PHE A 156 -9.38 -1.92 8.03
C PHE A 156 -10.33 -1.34 9.10
N PRO A 157 -10.96 -2.17 9.96
CA PRO A 157 -11.87 -1.67 10.99
C PRO A 157 -11.12 -0.93 12.10
N LEU A 158 -11.69 0.19 12.56
CA LEU A 158 -11.25 0.87 13.77
C LEU A 158 -11.29 -0.11 14.95
N ARG A 159 -10.16 -0.30 15.63
CA ARG A 159 -10.17 -0.86 16.99
C ARG A 159 -10.61 0.25 17.93
N THR A 160 -11.86 0.18 18.35
CA THR A 160 -12.49 1.08 19.32
C THR A 160 -11.94 0.81 20.72
N ASP A 161 -10.75 1.34 21.05
CA ASP A 161 -10.40 1.59 22.46
C ASP A 161 -9.21 2.54 22.59
N GLN A 162 -9.46 3.85 22.61
CA GLN A 162 -8.70 4.77 23.45
C GLN A 162 -9.59 5.94 23.86
N THR A 163 -9.62 6.13 25.16
CA THR A 163 -10.43 7.01 25.98
C THR A 163 -10.23 8.49 25.62
N ILE A 164 -11.34 9.22 25.54
CA ILE A 164 -11.37 10.68 25.56
C ILE A 164 -10.74 11.16 26.88
N GLN A 165 -9.58 11.82 26.81
CA GLN A 165 -9.25 12.84 27.80
C GLN A 165 -9.43 14.22 27.17
N ARG A 166 -10.53 14.85 27.57
CA ARG A 166 -10.71 16.30 27.52
C ARG A 166 -9.56 16.94 28.29
N LEU A 167 -8.83 17.84 27.66
CA LEU A 167 -8.28 18.99 28.37
C LEU A 167 -9.00 20.23 27.86
N LEU A 168 -9.31 21.09 28.83
CA LEU A 168 -10.18 22.26 28.82
C LEU A 168 -9.93 23.24 27.67
#